data_AF-A0A9P2WPP0-F1
#
_entry.id   AF-A0A9P2WPP0-F1
#
_cell.length_a   1.000
_cell.length_b   1.000
_cell.length_c   1.000
_cell.angle_alpha   90.00
_cell.angle_beta   90.00
_cell.angle_gamma   90.00
#
_symmetry.space_group_name_H-M   'P 1'
#
loop_
_entity.id
_entity.type
_entity.pdbx_description
1 polymer ?
#
loop_
_entity_poly.entity_id
_entity_poly.type
_entity_poly.pdbx_seq_one_letter_code
_entity_poly.pdbx_strand_id
1 'polypeptide(L)'
;MYQLIPSEELRRARAEFPHYEICVLHDDAGIPEVTAVLKPPYQGIGLAVLVCAASVSELVHTLRTAPKAKLPRRDPNRRYWPRPWELRPRPQ
;
A
#
# COMPACT_ATOMS: atom_id res chain seq x y z
N MET A 1 -11.73 -28.37 14.40
CA MET A 1 -10.29 -28.09 14.60
C MET A 1 -10.17 -26.58 14.69
N TYR A 2 -9.89 -26.03 15.88
CA TYR A 2 -9.80 -24.57 16.04
C TYR A 2 -8.44 -24.11 15.49
N GLN A 3 -8.45 -23.26 14.46
CA GLN A 3 -7.24 -22.58 14.00
C GLN A 3 -6.83 -21.55 15.05
N LEU A 4 -5.66 -21.75 15.68
CA LEU A 4 -5.06 -20.73 16.53
C LEU A 4 -4.65 -19.55 15.64
N ILE A 5 -5.32 -18.41 15.83
CA ILE A 5 -4.99 -17.15 15.15
C ILE A 5 -3.86 -16.47 15.93
N PRO A 6 -2.78 -15.99 15.28
CA PRO A 6 -2.52 -16.08 13.84
C PRO A 6 -1.92 -17.44 13.42
N SER A 7 -2.29 -17.88 12.21
CA SER A 7 -1.67 -19.04 11.56
C SER A 7 -0.16 -18.84 11.40
N GLU A 8 0.60 -19.93 11.33
CA GLU A 8 2.05 -19.85 11.18
C GLU A 8 2.47 -19.12 9.90
N GLU A 9 1.73 -19.30 8.81
CA GLU A 9 1.94 -18.59 7.55
C GLU A 9 1.80 -17.07 7.73
N LEU A 10 0.77 -16.61 8.43
CA LEU A 10 0.55 -15.19 8.71
C LEU A 10 1.67 -14.62 9.59
N ARG A 11 2.15 -15.40 10.58
CA ARG A 11 3.29 -15.00 11.41
C ARG A 11 4.56 -14.83 10.57
N ARG A 12 4.84 -15.77 9.67
CA ARG A 12 6.00 -15.71 8.76
C ARG A 12 5.91 -14.51 7.80
N ALA A 13 4.73 -14.27 7.22
CA ALA A 13 4.51 -13.12 6.34
C ALA A 13 4.76 -11.78 7.07
N ARG A 14 4.27 -11.63 8.31
CA ARG A 14 4.50 -10.42 9.12
C ARG A 14 5.98 -10.20 9.46
N ALA A 15 6.72 -11.28 9.70
CA ALA A 15 8.16 -11.21 9.93
C ALA A 15 8.94 -10.83 8.66
N GLU A 16 8.52 -11.34 7.50
CA GLU A 16 9.16 -11.06 6.21
C GLU A 16 8.90 -9.64 5.71
N PHE A 17 7.70 -9.10 5.94
CA PHE A 17 7.27 -7.79 5.45
C PHE A 17 6.96 -6.81 6.58
N PRO A 18 7.95 -6.37 7.38
CA PRO A 18 7.72 -5.55 8.57
C PRO A 18 7.18 -4.14 8.27
N HIS A 19 7.29 -3.69 7.02
CA HIS A 19 6.82 -2.41 6.51
C HIS A 19 5.31 -2.41 6.21
N TYR A 20 4.68 -3.58 6.13
CA TYR A 20 3.24 -3.74 6.00
C TYR A 20 2.60 -4.09 7.34
N GLU A 21 1.36 -3.63 7.53
CA GLU A 21 0.41 -4.20 8.47
C GLU A 21 -0.39 -5.26 7.71
N ILE A 22 -0.27 -6.54 8.10
CA ILE A 22 -0.92 -7.65 7.41
C ILE A 22 -2.06 -8.20 8.27
N CYS A 23 -3.27 -8.13 7.75
CA CYS A 23 -4.50 -8.54 8.40
C CYS A 23 -5.26 -9.56 7.55
N VAL A 24 -6.10 -10.36 8.20
CA VAL A 24 -7.11 -11.18 7.55
C VAL A 24 -8.46 -10.59 7.93
N LEU A 25 -9.17 -10.07 6.95
CA LEU A 25 -10.51 -9.52 7.07
C LEU A 25 -11.49 -10.59 6.58
N HIS A 26 -12.73 -10.56 7.08
CA HIS A 26 -13.79 -11.43 6.60
C HIS A 26 -14.97 -10.54 6.19
N ASP A 27 -15.57 -10.83 5.05
CA ASP A 27 -16.80 -10.16 4.63
C ASP A 27 -18.03 -10.68 5.41
N ASP A 28 -19.21 -10.15 5.09
CA ASP A 28 -20.48 -10.55 5.72
C ASP A 28 -20.83 -12.04 5.47
N ALA A 29 -20.24 -12.66 4.45
CA ALA A 29 -20.39 -14.08 4.15
C ALA A 29 -19.33 -14.96 4.84
N GLY A 30 -18.39 -14.36 5.58
CA GLY A 30 -17.29 -15.05 6.24
C GLY A 30 -16.16 -15.46 5.29
N ILE A 31 -16.10 -14.91 4.07
CA ILE A 31 -15.03 -15.18 3.11
C ILE A 31 -13.79 -14.38 3.54
N PRO A 32 -12.63 -15.03 3.73
CA PRO A 32 -11.42 -14.34 4.14
C PRO A 32 -10.78 -13.57 2.98
N GLU A 33 -10.39 -12.33 3.25
CA GLU A 33 -9.48 -11.53 2.44
C GLU A 33 -8.22 -11.23 3.25
N VAL A 34 -7.05 -11.45 2.66
CA VAL A 34 -5.76 -11.10 3.26
C VAL A 34 -5.31 -9.76 2.71
N THR A 35 -5.09 -8.80 3.60
CA THR A 35 -4.79 -7.42 3.25
C THR A 35 -3.44 -7.01 3.83
N ALA A 36 -2.58 -6.40 3.01
CA ALA A 36 -1.34 -5.74 3.45
C ALA A 36 -1.44 -4.23 3.22
N VAL A 37 -1.36 -3.45 4.30
CA VAL A 37 -1.39 -1.98 4.28
C VAL A 37 -0.02 -1.41 4.61
N LEU A 38 0.51 -0.56 3.76
CA LEU A 38 1.83 0.04 3.96
C LEU A 38 1.81 0.99 5.16
N LYS A 39 2.70 0.77 6.12
CA LYS A 39 2.79 1.61 7.32
C LYS A 39 3.22 3.04 6.93
N PRO A 40 2.70 4.09 7.63
CA PRO A 40 2.98 5.48 7.29
C PRO A 40 4.47 5.84 7.11
N PRO A 41 5.42 5.35 7.94
CA PRO A 41 6.84 5.68 7.78
C PRO A 41 7.47 5.17 6.48
N TYR A 42 6.85 4.19 5.83
CA TYR A 42 7.33 3.59 4.59
C TYR A 42 6.56 4.10 3.36
N GLN A 43 5.71 5.11 3.51
CA GLN A 43 5.06 5.74 2.36
C GLN A 43 6.10 6.56 1.56
N GLY A 44 5.90 6.64 0.24
CA GLY A 44 6.75 7.47 -0.61
C GLY A 44 8.11 6.86 -1.00
N ILE A 45 8.32 5.55 -0.81
CA ILE A 45 9.51 4.83 -1.30
C ILE A 45 9.24 3.87 -2.47
N GLY A 46 8.05 3.95 -3.07
CA GLY A 46 7.67 3.16 -4.25
C GLY A 46 7.12 1.77 -3.93
N LEU A 47 6.72 1.52 -2.68
CA LEU A 47 5.98 0.32 -2.31
C LEU A 47 4.47 0.53 -2.53
N ALA A 48 3.76 -0.56 -2.83
CA ALA A 48 2.31 -0.53 -2.98
C ALA A 48 1.67 -0.15 -1.63
N VAL A 49 0.70 0.76 -1.63
CA VAL A 49 0.04 1.23 -0.38
C VAL A 49 -0.91 0.18 0.18
N LEU A 50 -1.60 -0.55 -0.70
CA LEU A 50 -2.59 -1.56 -0.36
C LEU A 50 -2.43 -2.74 -1.32
N VAL A 51 -2.41 -3.95 -0.78
CA VAL A 51 -2.46 -5.21 -1.54
C VAL A 51 -3.50 -6.11 -0.88
N CYS A 52 -4.43 -6.63 -1.68
CA CYS A 52 -5.44 -7.61 -1.26
C CYS A 52 -5.19 -8.94 -1.98
N ALA A 53 -5.44 -10.05 -1.30
CA ALA A 53 -5.30 -11.39 -1.84
C ALA A 53 -6.28 -12.36 -1.17
N ALA A 54 -6.62 -13.46 -1.83
CA ALA A 54 -7.49 -14.48 -1.26
C ALA A 54 -6.76 -15.39 -0.24
N SER A 55 -5.42 -15.36 -0.23
CA SER A 55 -4.61 -16.17 0.70
C SER A 55 -3.30 -15.50 1.09
N VAL A 56 -2.69 -15.96 2.18
CA VAL A 56 -1.37 -15.49 2.62
C VAL A 56 -0.30 -15.81 1.57
N SER A 57 -0.35 -16.98 0.93
CA SER A 57 0.60 -17.38 -0.12
C SER A 57 0.56 -16.44 -1.33
N GLU A 58 -0.65 -16.12 -1.79
CA GLU A 58 -0.87 -15.17 -2.89
C GLU A 58 -0.40 -13.77 -2.52
N LEU A 59 -0.67 -13.30 -1.30
CA LEU A 59 -0.18 -12.03 -0.79
C LEU A 59 1.36 -11.98 -0.83
N VAL A 60 2.01 -13.01 -0.26
CA VAL A 60 3.47 -13.11 -0.21
C VAL A 60 4.07 -13.14 -1.62
N HIS A 61 3.48 -13.91 -2.54
CA HIS A 61 3.90 -13.93 -3.94
C HIS A 61 3.82 -12.52 -4.54
N THR A 62 2.66 -11.87 -4.40
CA THR A 62 2.42 -10.52 -4.92
C THR A 62 3.43 -9.52 -4.36
N LEU A 63 3.70 -9.53 -3.05
CA LEU A 63 4.64 -8.61 -2.42
C LEU A 63 6.10 -8.85 -2.85
N ARG A 64 6.50 -10.11 -3.10
CA ARG A 64 7.85 -10.44 -3.61
C ARG A 64 8.05 -10.01 -5.06
N THR A 65 7.03 -10.16 -5.88
CA THR A 65 7.09 -9.86 -7.32
C THR A 65 6.66 -8.43 -7.64
N ALA A 66 6.10 -7.71 -6.67
CA ALA A 66 5.62 -6.35 -6.86
C ALA A 66 6.75 -5.47 -7.40
N PRO A 67 6.60 -4.88 -8.59
CA PRO A 67 7.58 -3.91 -9.05
C PRO A 67 7.57 -2.73 -8.08
N LYS A 68 8.77 -2.26 -7.69
CA LYS A 68 8.88 -1.00 -6.98
C LYS A 68 8.32 0.09 -7.90
N ALA A 69 7.15 0.61 -7.55
CA ALA A 69 6.52 1.67 -8.29
C ALA A 69 7.52 2.82 -8.40
N LYS A 70 7.77 3.28 -9.64
CA LYS A 70 8.51 4.52 -9.82
C LYS A 70 7.68 5.61 -9.16
N LEU A 71 8.23 6.21 -8.12
CA LEU A 71 7.58 7.34 -7.44
C LEU A 71 7.17 8.34 -8.51
N PRO A 72 5.93 8.87 -8.48
CA PRO A 72 5.54 9.97 -9.34
C PRO A 72 6.47 11.13 -9.01
N ARG A 73 7.50 11.30 -9.83
CA ARG A 73 8.41 12.44 -9.71
C ARG A 73 7.65 13.63 -10.25
N ARG A 74 7.59 14.70 -9.47
CA ARG A 74 7.22 16.01 -10.01
C ARG A 74 8.16 16.28 -11.18
N ASP A 75 7.59 16.60 -12.33
CA ASP A 75 8.39 17.06 -13.46
C ASP A 75 9.10 18.36 -13.02
N PRO A 76 10.45 18.39 -12.98
CA PRO A 76 11.19 19.55 -12.51
C PRO A 76 10.94 20.79 -13.37
N ASN A 77 10.49 20.61 -14.62
CA ASN A 77 10.16 21.69 -15.54
C ASN A 77 8.68 22.08 -15.49
N ARG A 78 7.82 21.29 -14.83
CA ARG A 78 6.39 21.58 -14.71
C ARG A 78 6.13 22.44 -13.48
N ARG A 79 5.52 23.61 -13.71
CA ARG A 79 5.01 24.45 -12.63
C ARG A 79 3.64 23.96 -12.17
N TYR A 80 3.59 23.30 -11.02
CA TYR A 80 2.35 22.77 -10.44
C TYR A 80 1.46 23.83 -9.78
N TRP A 81 2.04 24.99 -9.44
CA TRP A 81 1.33 26.10 -8.80
C TRP A 81 1.57 27.40 -9.58
N PRO A 82 0.52 28.18 -9.89
CA PRO A 82 0.67 29.49 -10.49
C PRO A 82 1.44 30.42 -9.56
N ARG A 83 2.15 31.40 -10.13
CA ARG A 83 2.86 32.40 -9.33
C ARG A 83 1.86 33.32 -8.64
N PRO A 84 2.15 33.82 -7.42
CA PRO A 84 1.22 34.70 -6.70
C PRO A 84 0.76 35.94 -7.50
N TRP A 85 1.57 36.42 -8.45
CA TRP A 85 1.23 37.56 -9.31
C TRP A 85 0.42 37.18 -10.56
N GLU A 86 0.37 35.91 -10.95
CA GLU A 86 -0.50 35.40 -12.02
C GLU A 86 -1.95 35.26 -11.55
N LEU A 87 -2.16 35.18 -10.23
CA LEU A 87 -3.48 35.12 -9.58
C LEU A 87 -4.11 36.52 -9.39
N ARG A 88 -3.39 37.60 -9.72
CA ARG A 88 -3.94 38.95 -9.60
C ARG A 88 -4.94 39.20 -10.73
N PRO A 89 -6.16 39.69 -10.43
CA PRO A 89 -7.07 40.12 -11.47
C PRO A 89 -6.42 41.22 -12.30
N ARG A 90 -6.48 41.11 -13.63
CA ARG A 90 -6.03 42.20 -14.51
C ARG A 90 -6.99 43.37 -14.35
N PRO A 91 -6.49 44.62 -14.24
CA PRO A 91 -7.36 45.79 -14.33
C PRO A 91 -8.00 45.80 -15.73
N GLN A 92 -9.32 46.05 -15.77
CA GLN A 92 -10.09 46.24 -17.00
C GLN A 92 -9.76 47.59 -17.64
#